data_AF-A0A7J5QIB9-F1
#
_entry.id   AF-A0A7J5QIB9-F1
#
_cell.length_a   1.000
_cell.length_b   1.000
_cell.length_c   1.000
_cell.angle_alpha   90.00
_cell.angle_beta   90.00
_cell.angle_gamma   90.00
#
_symmetry.space_group_name_H-M   'P 1'
#
loop_
_entity.id
_entity.type
_entity.pdbx_description
1 polymer ?
#
loop_
_entity_poly.entity_id
_entity_poly.type
_entity_poly.pdbx_seq_one_letter_code
_entity_poly.pdbx_strand_id
1 'polypeptide(L)'
;MNKKFLSAILFGALMVSSTGTFVSCKDYDDDIDRIDKELSEVKETIASLDSAIKAGKFVQSCNEVTGGYELVFTDGSKITIKNGTNGTDGAAGTTVIPEFRVEGNYWQVSTDKGATWVDVKDTEGNKVPARGQDGEAAGSNVSWVTVDGVEYIKIGDKVTDLKQNNEFPNIAVDAESKTVIVTIDGQNYTLLQ
;
A
#
# COMPACT_ATOMS: atom_id res chain seq x y z
N MET A 1 -26.35 -40.46 22.98
CA MET A 1 -25.60 -39.27 23.44
C MET A 1 -24.21 -39.28 22.81
N ASN A 2 -24.10 -38.80 21.57
CA ASN A 2 -23.84 -37.41 21.15
C ASN A 2 -22.36 -37.04 21.12
N LYS A 3 -21.61 -37.80 20.30
CA LYS A 3 -20.42 -37.32 19.62
C LYS A 3 -20.91 -36.50 18.41
N LYS A 4 -20.85 -35.16 18.45
CA LYS A 4 -20.88 -34.28 17.25
C LYS A 4 -20.85 -32.76 17.49
N PHE A 5 -20.79 -32.23 18.72
CA PHE A 5 -21.00 -30.78 18.93
C PHE A 5 -19.80 -29.94 19.37
N LEU A 6 -18.58 -30.48 19.53
CA LEU A 6 -17.42 -29.65 19.93
C LEU A 6 -16.57 -29.09 18.79
N SER A 7 -16.78 -29.54 17.54
CA SER A 7 -15.93 -29.16 16.41
C SER A 7 -16.46 -28.00 15.55
N ALA A 8 -17.66 -27.50 15.83
CA ALA A 8 -18.30 -26.46 15.01
C ALA A 8 -18.07 -25.02 15.53
N ILE A 9 -17.72 -24.84 16.80
CA ILE A 9 -17.52 -23.50 17.39
C ILE A 9 -16.07 -23.02 17.20
N LEU A 10 -15.09 -23.93 17.15
CA LEU A 10 -13.68 -23.58 17.00
C LEU A 10 -13.33 -23.08 15.59
N PHE A 11 -14.06 -23.52 14.56
CA PHE A 11 -13.97 -22.96 13.21
C PHE A 11 -14.73 -21.63 13.06
N GLY A 12 -15.74 -21.38 13.90
CA GLY A 12 -16.45 -20.10 13.92
C GLY A 12 -15.64 -18.98 14.58
N ALA A 13 -14.85 -19.29 15.61
CA ALA A 13 -14.04 -18.31 16.33
C ALA A 13 -12.73 -17.93 15.60
N LEU A 14 -12.21 -18.80 14.74
CA LEU A 14 -10.98 -18.52 13.98
C LEU A 14 -11.20 -17.59 12.77
N MET A 15 -12.45 -17.39 12.38
CA MET A 15 -12.84 -16.44 11.31
C MET A 15 -13.02 -15.00 11.82
N VAL A 16 -12.84 -14.72 13.12
CA VAL A 16 -13.15 -13.41 13.71
C VAL A 16 -11.91 -12.53 13.95
N SER A 17 -10.69 -13.05 13.81
CA SER A 17 -9.46 -12.26 14.05
C SER A 17 -8.67 -11.86 12.79
N SER A 18 -9.18 -12.14 11.59
CA SER A 18 -8.63 -11.53 10.37
C SER A 18 -9.41 -10.26 10.03
N THR A 19 -9.51 -9.32 10.97
CA THR A 19 -9.60 -7.89 10.61
C THR A 19 -8.21 -7.44 10.16
N GLY A 20 -7.65 -8.16 9.18
CA GLY A 20 -6.76 -7.53 8.23
C GLY A 20 -7.67 -6.58 7.48
N THR A 21 -7.62 -5.31 7.83
CA THR A 21 -8.16 -4.25 7.01
C THR A 21 -7.33 -4.24 5.73
N PHE A 22 -7.57 -5.22 4.86
CA PHE A 22 -7.31 -5.09 3.44
C PHE A 22 -8.27 -4.00 2.97
N VAL A 23 -7.90 -2.73 3.20
CA VAL A 23 -8.47 -1.60 2.48
C VAL A 23 -7.84 -1.64 1.08
N SER A 24 -8.18 -2.69 0.36
CA SER A 24 -7.97 -2.85 -1.07
C SER A 24 -9.38 -3.17 -1.57
N CYS A 25 -10.15 -2.20 -2.03
CA CYS A 25 -9.79 -1.22 -3.05
C CYS A 25 -10.09 0.20 -2.56
N LYS A 26 -9.31 1.17 -3.04
CA LYS A 26 -9.79 2.55 -3.09
C LYS A 26 -11.12 2.52 -3.86
N ASP A 27 -12.17 3.03 -3.24
CA ASP A 27 -13.47 3.23 -3.88
C ASP A 27 -13.28 4.34 -4.92
N TYR A 28 -13.08 3.93 -6.16
CA TYR A 28 -12.94 4.84 -7.30
C TYR A 28 -14.30 5.24 -7.88
N ASP A 29 -15.42 4.80 -7.29
CA ASP A 29 -16.75 5.04 -7.85
C ASP A 29 -17.03 6.54 -7.93
N ASP A 30 -16.62 7.32 -6.92
CA ASP A 30 -16.73 8.79 -6.92
C ASP A 30 -15.93 9.45 -8.08
N ASP A 31 -14.72 8.95 -8.36
CA ASP A 31 -13.90 9.47 -9.44
C ASP A 31 -14.46 9.06 -10.82
N ILE A 32 -14.99 7.85 -10.94
CA ILE A 32 -15.62 7.31 -12.14
C ILE A 32 -16.90 8.10 -12.46
N ASP A 33 -17.77 8.33 -11.48
CA ASP A 33 -19.00 9.11 -11.63
C ASP A 33 -18.71 10.54 -12.11
N ARG A 34 -17.66 11.16 -11.55
CA ARG A 34 -17.20 12.49 -11.98
C ARG A 34 -16.71 12.46 -13.43
N ILE A 35 -15.86 11.50 -13.79
CA ILE A 35 -15.33 11.36 -15.14
C ILE A 35 -16.45 11.12 -16.16
N ASP A 36 -17.44 10.28 -15.84
CA ASP A 36 -18.57 10.01 -16.73
C ASP A 36 -19.45 11.25 -16.95
N LYS A 37 -19.64 12.07 -15.89
CA LYS A 37 -20.30 13.37 -16.00
C LYS A 37 -19.52 14.31 -16.91
N GLU A 38 -18.22 14.51 -16.68
CA GLU A 38 -17.38 15.37 -17.51
C GLU A 38 -17.35 14.89 -18.96
N LEU A 39 -17.25 13.58 -19.19
CA LEU A 39 -17.28 12.98 -20.52
C LEU A 39 -18.61 13.25 -21.24
N SER A 40 -19.73 13.22 -20.51
CA SER A 40 -21.05 13.54 -21.06
C SER A 40 -21.14 15.01 -21.47
N GLU A 41 -20.64 15.94 -20.66
CA GLU A 41 -20.59 17.37 -20.99
C GLU A 41 -19.67 17.65 -22.20
N VAL A 42 -18.53 16.94 -22.30
CA VAL A 42 -17.63 17.02 -23.47
C VAL A 42 -18.32 16.52 -24.73
N LYS A 43 -19.06 15.40 -24.65
CA LYS A 43 -19.83 14.87 -25.80
C LYS A 43 -20.85 15.87 -26.33
N GLU A 44 -21.58 16.56 -25.44
CA GLU A 44 -22.54 17.60 -25.83
C GLU A 44 -21.87 18.80 -26.50
N THR A 45 -20.70 19.22 -25.98
CA THR A 45 -19.90 20.30 -26.57
C THR A 45 -19.43 19.94 -27.99
N ILE A 46 -18.92 18.71 -28.18
CA ILE A 46 -18.50 18.21 -29.50
C ILE A 46 -19.68 18.16 -30.48
N ALA A 47 -20.85 17.69 -30.05
CA ALA A 47 -22.05 17.66 -30.89
C ALA A 47 -22.49 19.07 -31.32
N SER A 48 -22.35 20.05 -30.44
CA SER A 48 -22.64 21.46 -30.74
C SER A 48 -21.65 22.05 -31.75
N LEU A 49 -20.36 21.75 -31.61
CA LEU A 49 -19.32 22.15 -32.56
C LEU A 49 -19.53 21.53 -33.94
N ASP A 50 -19.80 20.23 -34.01
CA ASP A 50 -20.10 19.51 -35.26
C ASP A 50 -21.33 20.12 -35.97
N SER A 51 -22.39 20.42 -35.21
CA SER A 51 -23.59 21.09 -35.75
C SER A 51 -23.27 22.48 -36.31
N ALA A 52 -22.45 23.26 -35.62
CA ALA A 52 -22.01 24.58 -36.08
C ALA A 52 -21.20 24.49 -37.39
N ILE A 53 -20.26 23.53 -37.47
CA ILE A 53 -19.44 23.30 -38.68
C ILE A 53 -20.33 22.86 -39.85
N LYS A 54 -21.27 21.94 -39.64
CA LYS A 54 -22.23 21.50 -40.68
C LYS A 54 -23.13 22.62 -41.16
N ALA A 55 -23.44 23.59 -40.29
CA ALA A 55 -24.18 24.80 -40.65
C ALA A 55 -23.30 25.86 -41.36
N GLY A 56 -22.03 25.57 -41.64
CA GLY A 56 -21.11 26.49 -42.32
C GLY A 56 -20.61 27.64 -41.44
N LYS A 57 -20.70 27.51 -40.11
CA LYS A 57 -20.19 28.52 -39.18
C LYS A 57 -18.71 28.30 -38.96
N PHE A 58 -17.92 29.37 -39.02
CA PHE A 58 -16.48 29.33 -38.74
C PHE A 58 -16.19 30.06 -37.44
N VAL A 59 -15.14 29.64 -36.73
CA VAL A 59 -14.69 30.35 -35.52
C VAL A 59 -14.05 31.68 -35.93
N GLN A 60 -14.60 32.78 -35.42
CA GLN A 60 -14.10 34.14 -35.62
C GLN A 60 -13.11 34.54 -34.53
N SER A 61 -13.34 34.13 -33.28
CA SER A 61 -12.41 34.37 -32.17
C SER A 61 -12.50 33.28 -31.10
N CYS A 62 -11.43 33.14 -30.33
CA CYS A 62 -11.35 32.32 -29.14
C CYS A 62 -10.86 33.22 -28.00
N ASN A 63 -11.68 33.39 -26.98
CA ASN A 63 -11.40 34.27 -25.85
C ASN A 63 -11.24 33.44 -24.58
N GLU A 64 -10.22 33.71 -23.80
CA GLU A 64 -10.08 33.09 -22.48
C GLU A 64 -11.20 33.60 -21.56
N VAL A 65 -11.79 32.67 -20.80
CA VAL A 65 -12.79 32.96 -19.77
C VAL A 65 -12.41 32.22 -18.50
N THR A 66 -12.99 32.60 -17.37
CA THR A 66 -12.77 31.87 -16.11
C THR A 66 -13.16 30.41 -16.29
N GLY A 67 -12.18 29.51 -16.14
CA GLY A 67 -12.41 28.08 -16.24
C GLY A 67 -12.50 27.53 -17.66
N GLY A 68 -12.03 28.25 -18.69
CA GLY A 68 -11.95 27.70 -20.05
C GLY A 68 -11.85 28.76 -21.16
N TYR A 69 -12.52 28.51 -22.29
CA TYR A 69 -12.49 29.36 -23.48
C TYR A 69 -13.91 29.55 -24.06
N GLU A 70 -14.19 30.74 -24.58
CA GLU A 70 -15.38 31.03 -25.37
C GLU A 70 -15.02 31.17 -26.84
N LEU A 71 -15.57 30.29 -27.67
CA LEU A 71 -15.51 30.41 -29.12
C LEU A 71 -16.66 31.28 -29.62
N VAL A 72 -16.35 32.30 -30.41
CA VAL A 72 -17.33 33.14 -31.10
C VAL A 72 -17.28 32.78 -32.59
N PHE A 73 -18.42 32.44 -33.17
CA PHE A 73 -18.54 32.09 -34.58
C PHE A 73 -18.80 33.33 -35.46
N THR A 74 -18.62 33.18 -36.78
CA THR A 74 -18.84 34.23 -37.78
C THR A 74 -20.26 34.80 -37.80
N ASP A 75 -21.24 34.07 -37.26
CA ASP A 75 -22.64 34.52 -37.13
C ASP A 75 -22.93 35.17 -35.75
N GLY A 76 -21.91 35.33 -34.91
CA GLY A 76 -22.02 35.87 -33.55
C GLY A 76 -22.48 34.85 -32.49
N SER A 77 -22.83 33.62 -32.88
CA SER A 77 -23.15 32.56 -31.90
C SER A 77 -21.90 32.12 -31.13
N LYS A 78 -22.10 31.50 -29.97
CA LYS A 78 -21.04 31.20 -29.01
C LYS A 78 -21.11 29.77 -28.50
N ILE A 79 -19.95 29.16 -28.29
CA ILE A 79 -19.79 27.89 -27.58
C ILE A 79 -18.70 28.06 -26.52
N THR A 80 -18.99 27.68 -25.29
CA THR A 80 -18.01 27.66 -24.19
C THR A 80 -17.40 26.28 -24.06
N ILE A 81 -16.07 26.22 -24.09
CA ILE A 81 -15.28 25.04 -23.76
C ILE A 81 -14.81 25.22 -22.31
N LYS A 82 -15.21 24.32 -21.42
CA LYS A 82 -14.79 24.32 -20.02
C LYS A 82 -13.55 23.46 -19.81
N ASN A 83 -12.70 23.86 -18.86
CA ASN A 83 -11.62 23.01 -18.36
C ASN A 83 -12.21 21.87 -17.51
N GLY A 84 -11.52 20.72 -17.50
CA GLY A 84 -11.82 19.64 -16.55
C GLY A 84 -11.48 20.06 -15.11
N THR A 85 -12.05 19.35 -14.14
CA THR A 85 -11.70 19.52 -12.73
C THR A 85 -10.48 18.68 -12.37
N ASN A 86 -9.61 19.21 -11.50
CA ASN A 86 -8.54 18.40 -10.95
C ASN A 86 -9.14 17.27 -10.10
N GLY A 87 -8.56 16.07 -10.20
CA GLY A 87 -8.87 15.00 -9.28
C GLY A 87 -8.56 15.38 -7.83
N THR A 88 -9.21 14.70 -6.90
CA THR A 88 -8.83 14.82 -5.48
C THR A 88 -7.49 14.14 -5.25
N ASP A 89 -6.65 14.70 -4.37
CA ASP A 89 -5.41 14.04 -3.99
C ASP A 89 -5.72 12.68 -3.35
N GLY A 90 -4.90 11.68 -3.68
CA GLY A 90 -4.96 10.39 -3.02
C GLY A 90 -4.71 10.54 -1.52
N ALA A 91 -5.33 9.67 -0.72
CA ALA A 91 -4.99 9.58 0.70
C ALA A 91 -3.49 9.27 0.85
N ALA A 92 -2.83 9.95 1.78
CA ALA A 92 -1.43 9.66 2.07
C ALA A 92 -1.27 8.20 2.51
N GLY A 93 -0.41 7.46 1.84
CA GLY A 93 -0.06 6.10 2.25
C GLY A 93 0.60 6.12 3.63
N THR A 94 0.21 5.21 4.51
CA THR A 94 0.90 5.01 5.79
C THR A 94 2.10 4.08 5.55
N THR A 95 3.30 4.62 5.40
CA THR A 95 4.51 3.81 5.40
C THR A 95 4.77 3.30 6.81
N VAL A 96 4.73 1.97 6.98
CA VAL A 96 5.15 1.30 8.21
C VAL A 96 6.55 0.76 8.00
N ILE A 97 7.52 1.29 8.75
CA ILE A 97 8.86 0.71 8.86
C ILE A 97 8.87 -0.08 10.17
N PRO A 98 8.96 -1.41 10.15
CA PRO A 98 9.07 -2.19 11.38
C PRO A 98 10.37 -1.87 12.14
N GLU A 99 10.28 -1.73 13.45
CA GLU A 99 11.43 -1.56 14.34
C GLU A 99 11.65 -2.83 15.16
N PHE A 100 12.90 -3.24 15.34
CA PHE A 100 13.26 -4.44 16.10
C PHE A 100 14.06 -4.08 17.35
N ARG A 101 13.85 -4.83 18.43
CA ARG A 101 14.64 -4.73 19.66
C ARG A 101 14.79 -6.08 20.34
N VAL A 102 15.66 -6.13 21.34
CA VAL A 102 15.79 -7.26 22.26
C VAL A 102 15.27 -6.86 23.63
N GLU A 103 14.31 -7.60 24.18
CA GLU A 103 13.87 -7.47 25.57
C GLU A 103 13.65 -8.85 26.20
N GLY A 104 14.12 -9.04 27.43
CA GLY A 104 13.96 -10.30 28.15
C GLY A 104 14.57 -11.53 27.46
N ASN A 105 15.67 -11.35 26.70
CA ASN A 105 16.32 -12.34 25.83
C ASN A 105 15.52 -12.75 24.58
N TYR A 106 14.47 -12.03 24.19
CA TYR A 106 13.70 -12.32 22.99
C TYR A 106 13.69 -11.12 22.04
N TRP A 107 13.60 -11.42 20.75
CA TRP A 107 13.36 -10.39 19.74
C TRP A 107 11.92 -9.92 19.80
N GLN A 108 11.73 -8.61 19.69
CA GLN A 108 10.43 -7.96 19.57
C GLN A 108 10.41 -7.05 18.35
N VAL A 109 9.22 -6.90 17.77
CA VAL A 109 8.96 -6.02 16.64
C VAL A 109 7.87 -5.00 16.99
N SER A 110 8.04 -3.77 16.51
CA SER A 110 7.04 -2.71 16.54
C SER A 110 6.71 -2.31 15.10
N THR A 111 5.43 -2.09 14.82
CA THR A 111 4.92 -1.59 13.53
C THR A 111 4.28 -0.20 13.68
N ASP A 112 4.41 0.42 14.84
CA ASP A 112 3.79 1.68 15.23
C ASP A 112 4.78 2.68 15.81
N LYS A 113 6.03 2.65 15.31
CA LYS A 113 7.13 3.56 15.70
C LYS A 113 7.49 3.46 17.18
N GLY A 114 7.55 2.22 17.68
CA GLY A 114 7.95 1.90 19.05
C GLY A 114 6.88 2.09 20.11
N ALA A 115 5.63 2.40 19.73
CA ALA A 115 4.53 2.59 20.70
C ALA A 115 4.08 1.26 21.32
N THR A 116 4.03 0.19 20.53
CA THR A 116 3.78 -1.17 20.99
C THR A 116 4.81 -2.15 20.46
N TRP A 117 5.06 -3.20 21.24
CA TRP A 117 6.05 -4.23 20.95
C TRP A 117 5.44 -5.61 21.13
N VAL A 118 5.63 -6.47 20.14
CA VAL A 118 5.20 -7.87 20.18
C VAL A 118 6.39 -8.78 19.98
N ASP A 119 6.39 -9.93 20.65
CA ASP A 119 7.46 -10.92 20.48
C ASP A 119 7.45 -11.46 19.04
N VAL A 120 8.62 -11.52 18.42
CA VAL A 120 8.83 -12.19 17.13
C VAL A 120 8.66 -13.69 17.33
N LYS A 121 7.93 -14.35 16.43
CA LYS A 121 7.66 -15.78 16.50
C LYS A 121 8.32 -16.54 15.35
N ASP A 122 8.69 -17.78 15.61
CA ASP A 122 9.05 -18.72 14.55
C ASP A 122 7.79 -19.28 13.88
N THR A 123 7.97 -20.05 12.81
CA THR A 123 6.86 -20.67 12.05
C THR A 123 6.02 -21.66 12.88
N GLU A 124 6.52 -22.09 14.05
CA GLU A 124 5.84 -22.95 15.00
C GLU A 124 5.10 -22.16 16.09
N GLY A 125 5.24 -20.83 16.11
CA GLY A 125 4.59 -19.92 17.05
C GLY A 125 5.37 -19.67 18.35
N ASN A 126 6.61 -20.17 18.46
CA ASN A 126 7.46 -19.95 19.64
C ASN A 126 8.21 -18.62 19.54
N LYS A 127 8.49 -17.98 20.68
CA LYS A 127 9.28 -16.74 20.72
C LYS A 127 10.69 -16.98 20.20
N VAL A 128 11.19 -16.07 19.35
CA VAL A 128 12.55 -16.13 18.82
C VAL A 128 13.54 -15.60 19.86
N PRO A 129 14.43 -16.44 20.41
CA PRO A 129 15.42 -15.98 21.37
C PRO A 129 16.49 -15.13 20.68
N ALA A 130 16.94 -14.07 21.36
CA ALA A 130 18.03 -13.23 20.89
C ALA A 130 19.42 -13.81 21.21
N ARG A 131 19.49 -14.90 21.97
CA ARG A 131 20.71 -15.61 22.37
C ARG A 131 20.52 -17.12 22.25
N GLY A 132 21.60 -17.86 21.98
CA GLY A 132 21.59 -19.32 21.90
C GLY A 132 21.40 -19.98 23.27
N GLN A 133 21.17 -21.30 23.29
CA GLN A 133 21.00 -22.06 24.54
C GLN A 133 22.22 -21.99 25.48
N ASP A 134 23.41 -21.74 24.92
CA ASP A 134 24.67 -21.70 25.66
C ASP A 134 25.07 -20.29 26.13
N GLY A 135 24.23 -19.27 25.90
CA GLY A 135 24.56 -17.87 26.19
C GLY A 135 25.52 -17.21 25.19
N GLU A 136 26.08 -17.97 24.26
CA GLU A 136 26.64 -17.47 23.00
C GLU A 136 25.54 -16.78 22.18
N ALA A 137 25.87 -15.69 21.47
CA ALA A 137 24.94 -15.07 20.55
C ALA A 137 24.43 -16.15 19.58
N ALA A 138 23.11 -16.31 19.46
CA ALA A 138 22.52 -17.18 18.44
C ALA A 138 22.70 -16.49 17.09
N GLY A 139 23.94 -16.45 16.59
CA GLY A 139 24.37 -15.72 15.40
C GLY A 139 23.59 -14.43 15.18
N SER A 140 24.03 -13.31 15.75
CA SER A 140 23.35 -11.99 15.67
C SER A 140 23.07 -11.50 14.23
N ASN A 141 23.55 -12.23 13.23
CA ASN A 141 23.26 -12.02 11.83
C ASN A 141 21.76 -12.26 11.54
N VAL A 142 21.03 -11.16 11.35
CA VAL A 142 19.78 -11.18 10.60
C VAL A 142 20.13 -11.51 9.13
N SER A 143 19.28 -12.24 8.42
CA SER A 143 19.44 -12.49 6.98
C SER A 143 18.08 -12.79 6.34
N TRP A 144 18.02 -12.88 5.02
CA TRP A 144 16.83 -13.38 4.32
C TRP A 144 17.01 -14.85 3.97
N VAL A 145 15.93 -15.63 3.99
CA VAL A 145 15.90 -17.02 3.55
C VAL A 145 14.64 -17.32 2.75
N THR A 146 14.78 -18.00 1.63
CA THR A 146 13.64 -18.47 0.84
C THR A 146 13.20 -19.84 1.30
N VAL A 147 11.94 -19.99 1.70
CA VAL A 147 11.29 -21.27 2.01
C VAL A 147 10.05 -21.40 1.15
N ASP A 148 9.99 -22.45 0.33
CA ASP A 148 8.87 -22.73 -0.59
C ASP A 148 8.46 -21.53 -1.47
N GLY A 149 9.44 -20.75 -1.93
CA GLY A 149 9.22 -19.59 -2.80
C GLY A 149 8.80 -18.30 -2.09
N VAL A 150 8.77 -18.29 -0.75
CA VAL A 150 8.50 -17.10 0.06
C VAL A 150 9.77 -16.71 0.81
N GLU A 151 10.16 -15.43 0.76
CA GLU A 151 11.29 -14.92 1.53
C GLU A 151 10.85 -14.54 2.96
N TYR A 152 11.62 -15.02 3.94
CA TYR A 152 11.42 -14.78 5.37
C TYR A 152 12.66 -14.14 5.98
N ILE A 153 12.47 -13.37 7.04
CA ILE A 153 13.59 -12.96 7.90
C ILE A 153 14.07 -14.21 8.66
N LYS A 154 15.36 -14.46 8.60
CA LYS A 154 16.09 -15.44 9.40
C LYS A 154 16.92 -14.70 10.44
N ILE A 155 16.88 -15.17 11.68
CA ILE A 155 17.68 -14.64 12.79
C ILE A 155 18.49 -15.81 13.37
N GLY A 156 19.81 -15.75 13.30
CA GLY A 156 20.66 -16.89 13.64
C GLY A 156 20.25 -18.12 12.81
N ASP A 157 19.85 -19.21 13.46
CA ASP A 157 19.39 -20.44 12.79
C ASP A 157 17.86 -20.55 12.66
N LYS A 158 17.10 -19.51 13.04
CA LYS A 158 15.64 -19.54 13.09
C LYS A 158 15.01 -18.78 11.93
N VAL A 159 14.11 -19.44 11.20
CA VAL A 159 13.22 -18.81 10.24
C VAL A 159 12.04 -18.21 11.00
N THR A 160 11.82 -16.91 10.84
CA THR A 160 10.71 -16.20 11.50
C THR A 160 9.44 -16.27 10.65
N ASP A 161 8.29 -15.91 11.23
CA ASP A 161 7.03 -15.74 10.51
C ASP A 161 6.94 -14.41 9.73
N LEU A 162 7.98 -13.57 9.81
CA LEU A 162 8.07 -12.29 9.14
C LEU A 162 8.50 -12.48 7.68
N LYS A 163 7.56 -12.22 6.78
CA LYS A 163 7.75 -12.32 5.33
C LYS A 163 8.30 -11.03 4.77
N GLN A 164 9.18 -11.14 3.79
CA GLN A 164 9.54 -10.02 2.93
C GLN A 164 8.26 -9.45 2.31
N ASN A 165 8.15 -8.13 2.33
CA ASN A 165 7.08 -7.43 1.65
C ASN A 165 7.69 -6.59 0.53
N ASN A 166 7.49 -6.99 -0.71
CA ASN A 166 8.02 -6.25 -1.86
C ASN A 166 7.29 -4.93 -2.14
N GLU A 167 6.23 -4.62 -1.40
CA GLU A 167 5.52 -3.34 -1.48
C GLU A 167 6.14 -2.25 -0.60
N PHE A 168 6.96 -2.60 0.41
CA PHE A 168 7.57 -1.64 1.33
C PHE A 168 9.02 -2.00 1.65
N PRO A 169 9.93 -1.02 1.80
CA PRO A 169 11.29 -1.31 2.25
C PRO A 169 11.28 -2.00 3.62
N ASN A 170 11.91 -3.17 3.70
CA ASN A 170 12.11 -3.86 4.98
C ASN A 170 13.47 -3.45 5.54
N ILE A 171 13.50 -3.01 6.80
CA ILE A 171 14.74 -2.70 7.52
C ILE A 171 14.80 -3.59 8.76
N ALA A 172 15.90 -4.31 8.93
CA ALA A 172 16.22 -5.00 10.17
C ALA A 172 17.53 -4.45 10.71
N VAL A 173 17.54 -4.05 11.99
CA VAL A 173 18.72 -3.51 12.66
C VAL A 173 19.18 -4.53 13.68
N ASP A 174 20.44 -4.95 13.58
CA ASP A 174 21.12 -5.64 14.67
C ASP A 174 22.06 -4.67 15.39
N ALA A 175 21.66 -4.26 16.58
CA ALA A 175 22.43 -3.36 17.43
C ALA A 175 23.69 -4.00 18.03
N GLU A 176 23.76 -5.34 18.09
CA GLU A 176 24.90 -6.06 18.64
C GLU A 176 26.04 -6.15 17.61
N SER A 177 25.74 -6.58 16.38
CA SER A 177 26.71 -6.58 15.28
C SER A 177 26.89 -5.22 14.61
N LYS A 178 26.07 -4.22 14.95
CA LYS A 178 26.02 -2.90 14.30
C LYS A 178 25.77 -3.01 12.79
N THR A 179 24.92 -3.95 12.40
CA THR A 179 24.53 -4.15 11.00
C THR A 179 23.09 -3.71 10.78
N VAL A 180 22.84 -3.13 9.61
CA VAL A 180 21.49 -2.82 9.15
C VAL A 180 21.26 -3.55 7.83
N ILE A 181 20.19 -4.33 7.76
CA ILE A 181 19.79 -5.02 6.55
C ILE A 181 18.60 -4.30 5.98
N VAL A 182 18.72 -3.88 4.73
CA VAL A 182 17.69 -3.14 4.01
C VAL A 182 17.31 -3.93 2.78
N THR A 183 16.02 -4.14 2.57
CA THR A 183 15.49 -4.62 1.29
C THR A 183 14.89 -3.44 0.54
N ILE A 184 15.39 -3.18 -0.67
CA ILE A 184 14.87 -2.17 -1.59
C ILE A 184 14.66 -2.87 -2.93
N ASP A 185 13.45 -2.79 -3.50
CA ASP A 185 13.10 -3.40 -4.79
C ASP A 185 13.47 -4.90 -4.90
N GLY A 186 13.27 -5.66 -3.82
CA GLY A 186 13.62 -7.09 -3.75
C GLY A 186 15.13 -7.38 -3.75
N GLN A 187 15.98 -6.37 -3.59
CA GLN A 187 17.42 -6.52 -3.40
C GLN A 187 17.79 -6.27 -1.93
N ASN A 188 18.70 -7.09 -1.41
CA ASN A 188 19.14 -7.05 -0.01
C ASN A 188 20.49 -6.34 0.11
N TYR A 189 20.55 -5.34 0.99
CA TYR A 189 21.74 -4.53 1.29
C TYR A 189 22.09 -4.67 2.76
N THR A 190 23.35 -4.96 3.07
CA THR A 190 23.88 -4.90 4.44
C THR A 190 24.73 -3.64 4.58
N LEU A 191 24.29 -2.72 5.42
CA LEU A 191 25.04 -1.53 5.81
C LEU A 191 25.83 -1.85 7.09
N LEU A 192 27.10 -1.51 7.09
CA LEU A 192 27.98 -1.57 8.25
C LEU A 192 27.97 -0.20 8.94
N GLN A 193 27.75 -0.16 10.26
CA GLN A 193 27.75 1.07 11.05
C GLN A 193 29.08 1.33 11.76
#